data_AF-A0A927G049-F1
#
_entry.id   AF-A0A927G049-F1
#
_cell.length_a   1.000
_cell.length_b   1.000
_cell.length_c   1.000
_cell.angle_alpha   90.00
_cell.angle_beta   90.00
_cell.angle_gamma   90.00
#
_symmetry.space_group_name_H-M   'P 1'
#
loop_
_entity.id
_entity.type
_entity.pdbx_description
1 polymer ?
#
loop_
_entity_poly.entity_id
_entity_poly.type
_entity_poly.pdbx_seq_one_letter_code
_entity_poly.pdbx_strand_id
1 'polypeptide(L)'
;MKIDTLNVRYIINGKISVLPTKLFYCVVGEDEWRNIHLDVRVMDQDVQSKASDSIEMAIKYLQRELPEGVHIACCQSCRHGHFNPYGDNENEIFCLNDQKMRSKEDVVEYFSTAAFSLEEKSRKLLDYCEKYDPICGEKSYTYNDW
;
A
#
# COMPACT_ATOMS: atom_id res chain seq x y z
N MET A 1 -10.19 -17.14 -12.37
CA MET A 1 -9.84 -15.74 -12.07
C MET A 1 -10.97 -15.14 -11.25
N LYS A 2 -10.65 -14.59 -10.07
CA LYS A 2 -11.57 -13.84 -9.20
C LYS A 2 -11.40 -12.35 -9.46
N ILE A 3 -12.43 -11.58 -9.12
CA ILE A 3 -12.47 -10.13 -9.31
C ILE A 3 -13.11 -9.53 -8.06
N ASP A 4 -12.40 -8.61 -7.41
CA ASP A 4 -12.92 -7.76 -6.35
C ASP A 4 -12.94 -6.30 -6.81
N THR A 5 -13.80 -5.48 -6.21
CA THR A 5 -13.80 -4.03 -6.43
C THR A 5 -13.46 -3.32 -5.14
N LEU A 6 -12.40 -2.52 -5.18
CA LEU A 6 -11.86 -1.77 -4.06
C LEU A 6 -12.15 -0.28 -4.25
N ASN A 7 -12.46 0.43 -3.17
CA ASN A 7 -12.60 1.88 -3.19
C ASN A 7 -11.26 2.51 -2.81
N VAL A 8 -10.42 2.75 -3.81
CA VAL A 8 -9.05 3.25 -3.63
C VAL A 8 -9.04 4.77 -3.71
N ARG A 9 -8.23 5.41 -2.86
CA ARG A 9 -8.04 6.86 -2.89
C ARG A 9 -6.87 7.21 -3.79
N TYR A 10 -7.10 8.24 -4.61
CA TYR A 10 -6.13 8.80 -5.53
C TYR A 10 -6.01 10.29 -5.27
N ILE A 11 -4.79 10.81 -5.26
CA ILE A 11 -4.53 12.25 -5.41
C ILE A 11 -4.46 12.52 -6.91
N ILE A 12 -5.42 13.30 -7.41
CA ILE A 12 -5.53 13.70 -8.82
C ILE A 12 -5.39 15.21 -8.85
N ASN A 13 -4.29 15.72 -9.41
CA ASN A 13 -4.01 17.16 -9.48
C ASN A 13 -4.14 17.85 -8.10
N GLY A 14 -3.60 17.20 -7.07
CA GLY A 14 -3.62 17.70 -5.69
C GLY A 14 -4.93 17.49 -4.92
N LYS A 15 -5.97 16.88 -5.52
CA LYS A 15 -7.25 16.60 -4.84
C LYS A 15 -7.44 15.11 -4.62
N ILE A 16 -7.87 14.74 -3.42
CA ILE A 16 -8.21 13.35 -3.11
C ILE A 16 -9.56 13.00 -3.72
N SER A 17 -9.59 11.92 -4.49
CA SER A 17 -10.79 11.30 -5.07
C SER A 17 -10.81 9.82 -4.72
N VAL A 18 -12.01 9.24 -4.62
CA VAL A 18 -12.18 7.79 -4.43
C VAL A 18 -12.64 7.21 -5.76
N LEU A 19 -11.89 6.24 -6.29
CA LEU A 19 -12.22 5.56 -7.54
C LEU A 19 -12.40 4.05 -7.30
N PRO A 20 -13.40 3.42 -7.95
CA PRO A 20 -13.52 1.98 -7.96
C PRO A 20 -12.35 1.39 -8.76
N THR A 21 -11.59 0.52 -8.11
CA THR A 21 -10.43 -0.16 -8.69
C THR A 21 -10.68 -1.65 -8.63
N LYS A 22 -10.64 -2.31 -9.79
CA LYS A 22 -10.83 -3.75 -9.86
C LYS A 22 -9.53 -4.44 -9.52
N LEU A 23 -9.59 -5.44 -8.65
CA LEU A 23 -8.49 -6.33 -8.32
C LEU A 23 -8.78 -7.70 -8.93
N PHE A 24 -7.93 -8.14 -9.84
CA PHE A 24 -8.01 -9.44 -10.49
C PHE A 24 -6.93 -10.35 -9.92
N TYR A 25 -7.27 -11.61 -9.63
CA TYR A 25 -6.30 -12.58 -9.09
C TYR A 25 -6.77 -14.02 -9.30
N CYS A 26 -5.84 -14.96 -9.15
CA CYS A 26 -6.09 -16.40 -9.11
C CYS A 26 -5.70 -16.94 -7.73
N VAL A 27 -6.55 -17.76 -7.14
CA VAL A 27 -6.25 -18.48 -5.88
C VAL A 27 -5.77 -19.88 -6.25
N VAL A 28 -4.55 -20.23 -5.85
CA VAL A 28 -3.89 -21.49 -6.24
C VAL A 28 -3.75 -22.47 -5.07
N GLY A 29 -3.81 -21.97 -3.84
CA GLY A 29 -3.82 -22.74 -2.58
C GLY A 29 -4.55 -22.00 -1.46
N GLU A 30 -4.44 -22.48 -0.23
CA GLU A 30 -4.82 -21.69 0.95
C GLU A 30 -3.89 -20.48 1.01
N ASP A 31 -4.46 -19.28 0.89
CA ASP A 31 -3.80 -17.98 0.96
C ASP A 31 -2.74 -17.64 -0.11
N GLU A 32 -2.56 -18.48 -1.14
CA GLU A 32 -1.65 -18.18 -2.25
C GLU A 32 -2.37 -17.55 -3.44
N TRP A 33 -2.04 -16.27 -3.70
CA TRP A 33 -2.60 -15.49 -4.81
C TRP A 33 -1.57 -15.36 -5.93
N ARG A 34 -2.03 -15.47 -7.19
CA ARG A 34 -1.19 -15.34 -8.37
C ARG A 34 -1.85 -14.52 -9.47
N ASN A 35 -1.06 -14.03 -10.42
CA ASN A 35 -1.53 -13.23 -11.56
C ASN A 35 -2.38 -12.02 -11.14
N ILE A 36 -1.98 -11.38 -10.04
CA ILE A 36 -2.60 -10.22 -9.43
C ILE A 36 -2.37 -9.00 -10.32
N HIS A 37 -3.44 -8.32 -10.71
CA HIS A 37 -3.36 -7.00 -11.35
C HIS A 37 -4.54 -6.12 -10.95
N LEU A 38 -4.37 -4.82 -11.09
CA LEU A 38 -5.38 -3.82 -10.80
C LEU A 38 -5.74 -3.03 -12.05
N ASP A 39 -7.03 -2.75 -12.19
CA ASP A 39 -7.57 -1.88 -13.25
C ASP A 39 -8.33 -0.71 -12.64
N VAL A 40 -8.11 0.50 -13.14
CA VAL A 40 -8.85 1.69 -12.74
C VAL A 40 -9.10 2.57 -13.96
N ARG A 41 -10.26 3.22 -14.00
CA ARG A 41 -10.53 4.30 -14.95
C ARG A 41 -10.29 5.64 -14.27
N VAL A 42 -9.32 6.40 -14.75
CA VAL A 42 -8.94 7.71 -14.20
C VAL A 42 -8.71 8.70 -15.34
N MET A 43 -9.27 9.92 -15.23
CA MET A 43 -9.16 10.96 -16.27
C MET A 43 -9.53 10.46 -17.68
N ASP A 44 -10.61 9.69 -17.78
CA ASP A 44 -11.09 9.05 -19.02
C ASP A 44 -10.16 8.02 -19.67
N GLN A 45 -9.11 7.60 -18.95
CA GLN A 45 -8.18 6.55 -19.38
C GLN A 45 -8.39 5.30 -18.53
N ASP A 46 -8.42 4.14 -19.19
CA ASP A 46 -8.38 2.85 -18.51
C ASP A 46 -6.91 2.48 -18.30
N VAL A 47 -6.50 2.33 -17.04
CA VAL A 47 -5.13 2.03 -16.63
C VAL A 47 -5.11 0.67 -15.95
N GLN A 48 -4.16 -0.17 -16.34
CA GLN A 48 -3.99 -1.52 -15.83
C GLN A 48 -2.55 -1.72 -15.36
N SER A 49 -2.38 -2.32 -14.17
CA SER A 49 -1.07 -2.74 -13.70
C SER A 49 -0.56 -3.96 -14.45
N LYS A 50 0.76 -4.13 -14.51
CA LYS A 50 1.34 -5.44 -14.85
C LYS A 50 0.90 -6.48 -13.82
N ALA A 51 0.74 -7.72 -14.28
CA ALA A 51 0.46 -8.85 -13.40
C ALA A 51 1.67 -9.17 -12.51
N SER A 52 1.40 -9.54 -11.26
CA SER A 52 2.41 -9.96 -10.28
C SER A 52 1.84 -11.07 -9.40
N ASP A 53 2.70 -11.75 -8.65
CA ASP A 53 2.27 -12.70 -7.60
C ASP A 53 2.28 -12.06 -6.21
N SER A 54 2.48 -10.74 -6.13
CA SER A 54 2.33 -9.94 -4.90
C SER A 54 1.43 -8.73 -5.14
N ILE A 55 0.53 -8.44 -4.20
CA ILE A 55 -0.34 -7.25 -4.22
C ILE A 55 0.50 -5.99 -4.10
N GLU A 56 1.54 -5.99 -3.26
CA GLU A 56 2.47 -4.87 -3.12
C GLU A 56 3.02 -4.44 -4.48
N MET A 57 3.53 -5.41 -5.23
CA MET A 57 4.11 -5.17 -6.55
C MET A 57 3.05 -4.77 -7.57
N ALA A 58 1.86 -5.38 -7.54
CA ALA A 58 0.76 -4.99 -8.42
C ALA A 58 0.34 -3.52 -8.19
N ILE A 59 0.30 -3.05 -6.94
CA ILE A 59 0.02 -1.64 -6.60
C ILE A 59 1.13 -0.73 -7.10
N LYS A 60 2.41 -1.09 -6.88
CA LYS A 60 3.56 -0.30 -7.38
C LYS A 60 3.58 -0.22 -8.90
N TYR A 61 3.21 -1.32 -9.58
CA TYR A 61 3.04 -1.31 -11.03
C TYR A 61 1.88 -0.41 -11.44
N LEU A 62 0.72 -0.47 -10.76
CA LEU A 62 -0.37 0.45 -11.05
C LEU A 62 0.09 1.91 -10.95
N GLN A 63 0.77 2.28 -9.87
CA GLN A 63 1.28 3.65 -9.68
C GLN A 63 2.20 4.11 -10.82
N ARG A 64 2.99 3.22 -11.42
CA ARG A 64 3.88 3.54 -12.55
C ARG A 64 3.14 3.74 -13.86
N GLU A 65 2.00 3.09 -14.03
CA GLU A 65 1.16 3.21 -15.23
C GLU A 65 0.14 4.36 -15.11
N LEU A 66 -0.05 4.93 -13.91
CA LEU A 66 -0.93 6.09 -13.70
C LEU A 66 -0.41 7.33 -14.44
N PRO A 67 -1.31 8.19 -14.95
CA PRO A 67 -0.94 9.45 -15.59
C PRO A 67 -0.15 10.39 -14.66
N GLU A 68 0.59 11.32 -15.26
CA GLU A 68 1.27 12.37 -14.51
C GLU A 68 0.29 13.16 -13.62
N GLY A 69 0.71 13.46 -12.39
CA GLY A 69 -0.13 14.15 -11.40
C GLY A 69 -1.19 13.27 -10.74
N VAL A 70 -1.18 11.96 -10.99
CA VAL A 70 -2.04 10.97 -10.33
C VAL A 70 -1.21 10.05 -9.43
N HIS A 71 -1.57 10.01 -8.15
CA HIS A 71 -0.89 9.18 -7.15
C HIS A 71 -1.89 8.38 -6.33
N ILE A 72 -1.56 7.13 -6.02
CA ILE A 72 -2.31 6.31 -5.07
C ILE A 72 -2.06 6.86 -3.66
N ALA A 73 -3.11 7.15 -2.91
CA ALA A 73 -3.06 7.61 -1.53
C ALA A 73 -3.53 6.50 -0.61
N CYS A 74 -2.59 5.77 -0.02
CA CYS A 74 -2.86 4.61 0.80
C CYS A 74 -1.77 4.37 1.87
N CYS A 75 -1.94 3.38 2.73
CA CYS A 75 -0.96 3.01 3.74
C CYS A 75 0.40 2.65 3.12
N GLN A 76 0.43 1.96 1.98
CA GLN A 76 1.67 1.63 1.27
C GLN A 76 2.38 2.86 0.69
N SER A 77 1.68 3.96 0.38
CA SER A 77 2.32 5.20 -0.08
C SER A 77 2.53 6.23 1.04
N CYS A 78 2.17 5.88 2.27
CA CYS A 78 2.20 6.76 3.44
C CYS A 78 3.50 6.59 4.23
N ARG A 79 4.08 7.69 4.69
CA ARG A 79 5.28 7.70 5.55
C ARG A 79 5.12 6.97 6.88
N HIS A 80 3.87 6.76 7.30
CA HIS A 80 3.54 6.07 8.55
C HIS A 80 3.30 4.57 8.35
N GLY A 81 3.25 4.09 7.11
CA GLY A 81 3.11 2.68 6.79
C GLY A 81 4.49 2.02 6.73
N HIS A 82 4.70 1.03 7.59
CA HIS A 82 5.94 0.25 7.65
C HIS A 82 5.63 -1.23 7.49
N PHE A 83 6.41 -1.91 6.65
CA PHE A 83 6.43 -3.38 6.65
C PHE A 83 7.14 -3.89 7.91
N ASN A 84 6.75 -5.10 8.33
CA ASN A 84 7.40 -5.78 9.44
C ASN A 84 8.78 -6.28 8.98
N PRO A 85 9.89 -5.90 9.63
CA PRO A 85 11.23 -6.39 9.25
C PRO A 85 11.42 -7.91 9.41
N TYR A 86 10.51 -8.59 10.11
CA TYR A 86 10.61 -10.00 10.48
C TYR A 86 9.57 -10.91 9.80
N GLY A 87 8.68 -10.36 8.97
CA GLY A 87 7.62 -11.13 8.32
C GLY A 87 7.10 -10.44 7.07
N ASP A 88 6.54 -11.22 6.16
CA ASP A 88 6.16 -10.84 4.80
C ASP A 88 4.70 -11.19 4.49
N ASN A 89 3.81 -11.05 5.48
CA ASN A 89 2.39 -11.31 5.28
C ASN A 89 1.83 -10.49 4.10
N GLU A 90 1.24 -11.19 3.14
CA GLU A 90 0.69 -10.57 1.94
C GLU A 90 -0.40 -9.55 2.32
N ASN A 91 -0.42 -8.43 1.62
CA ASN A 91 -1.35 -7.31 1.87
C ASN A 91 -1.26 -6.65 3.25
N GLU A 92 -0.22 -6.86 4.06
CA GLU A 92 -0.12 -6.31 5.41
C GLU A 92 0.88 -5.15 5.50
N ILE A 93 0.49 -4.10 6.22
CA ILE A 93 1.38 -3.00 6.61
C ILE A 93 0.96 -2.42 7.96
N PHE A 94 1.89 -1.88 8.73
CA PHE A 94 1.61 -1.37 10.07
C PHE A 94 1.63 0.16 10.09
N CYS A 95 0.61 0.75 10.70
CA CYS A 95 0.51 2.20 10.85
C CYS A 95 1.16 2.67 12.16
N LEU A 96 2.31 3.33 12.05
CA LEU A 96 3.12 3.80 13.17
C LEU A 96 3.03 5.33 13.34
N ASN A 97 1.85 5.91 13.09
CA ASN A 97 1.64 7.37 13.09
C ASN A 97 1.83 8.05 14.46
N ASP A 98 1.84 7.27 15.54
CA ASP A 98 2.07 7.67 16.92
C ASP A 98 3.55 7.60 17.32
N GLN A 99 4.40 7.10 16.43
CA GLN A 99 5.84 6.95 16.64
C GLN A 99 6.62 7.76 15.60
N LYS A 100 7.82 8.21 15.97
CA LYS A 100 8.70 8.93 15.05
C LYS A 100 9.88 8.04 14.67
N MET A 101 9.77 7.37 13.53
CA MET A 101 10.85 6.54 12.98
C MET A 101 11.87 7.42 12.26
N ARG A 102 13.10 7.43 12.77
CA ARG A 102 14.23 8.21 12.23
C ARG A 102 15.27 7.32 11.57
N SER A 103 15.34 6.05 11.94
CA SER A 103 16.26 5.09 11.35
C SER A 103 15.65 3.69 11.23
N LYS A 104 16.40 2.80 10.58
CA LYS A 104 16.07 1.38 10.48
C LYS A 104 16.00 0.73 11.86
N GLU A 105 16.93 1.10 12.75
CA GLU A 105 17.03 0.57 14.11
C GLU A 105 15.78 0.89 14.91
N ASP A 106 15.22 2.10 14.79
CA ASP A 106 13.96 2.47 15.46
C ASP A 106 12.81 1.53 15.07
N VAL A 107 12.69 1.20 13.77
CA VAL A 107 11.64 0.30 13.28
C VAL A 107 11.86 -1.10 13.81
N VAL A 108 13.09 -1.62 13.72
CA VAL A 108 13.47 -2.95 14.19
C VAL A 108 13.21 -3.09 15.70
N GLU A 109 13.60 -2.11 16.50
CA GLU A 109 13.37 -2.09 17.96
C GLU A 109 11.87 -2.08 18.29
N TYR A 110 11.09 -1.27 17.56
CA TYR A 110 9.64 -1.21 17.73
C TYR A 110 9.01 -2.59 17.52
N PHE A 111 9.26 -3.24 16.39
CA PHE A 111 8.68 -4.56 16.10
C PHE A 111 9.18 -5.68 17.04
N SER A 112 10.37 -5.52 17.64
CA SER A 112 10.93 -6.48 18.58
C SER A 112 10.25 -6.45 19.96
N THR A 113 9.62 -5.33 20.33
CA THR A 113 9.09 -5.08 21.68
C THR A 113 7.56 -4.94 21.72
N ALA A 114 6.92 -4.72 20.58
CA ALA A 114 5.53 -4.23 20.50
C ALA A 114 4.43 -5.32 20.38
N ALA A 115 4.69 -6.58 20.78
CA ALA A 115 3.87 -7.76 20.44
C ALA A 115 2.33 -7.60 20.55
N PHE A 116 1.81 -6.94 21.59
CA PHE A 116 0.35 -6.78 21.78
C PHE A 116 -0.29 -5.64 20.95
N SER A 117 0.50 -4.69 20.46
CA SER A 117 -0.01 -3.50 19.76
C SER A 117 -0.02 -3.63 18.24
N LEU A 118 0.61 -4.68 17.69
CA LEU A 118 0.79 -4.81 16.25
C LEU A 118 -0.51 -5.18 15.52
N GLU A 119 -1.35 -6.05 16.09
CA GLU A 119 -2.64 -6.42 15.49
C GLU A 119 -3.54 -5.19 15.29
N GLU A 120 -3.63 -4.31 16.29
CA GLU A 120 -4.43 -3.07 16.21
C GLU A 120 -3.87 -2.05 15.21
N LYS A 121 -2.58 -2.18 14.87
CA LYS A 121 -1.85 -1.31 13.94
C LYS A 121 -1.77 -1.88 12.53
N SER A 122 -2.07 -3.17 12.36
CA SER A 122 -2.11 -3.85 11.06
C SER A 122 -3.21 -3.24 10.18
N ARG A 123 -2.87 -2.97 8.92
CA ARG A 123 -3.71 -2.36 7.89
C ARG A 123 -3.48 -3.10 6.58
N LYS A 124 -4.43 -2.96 5.66
CA LYS A 124 -4.22 -3.38 4.28
C LYS A 124 -3.42 -2.33 3.51
N LEU A 125 -2.70 -2.75 2.47
CA LEU A 125 -1.84 -1.85 1.69
C LEU A 125 -2.61 -0.65 1.12
N LEU A 126 -3.82 -0.89 0.61
CA LEU A 126 -4.70 0.12 0.02
C LEU A 126 -5.62 0.84 1.02
N ASP A 127 -5.48 0.58 2.32
CA ASP A 127 -6.22 1.35 3.34
C ASP A 127 -5.77 2.82 3.35
N TYR A 128 -6.61 3.70 3.90
CA TYR A 128 -6.32 5.13 4.01
C TYR A 128 -6.93 5.70 5.30
N CYS A 129 -6.28 6.71 5.87
CA CYS A 129 -6.82 7.49 6.97
C CYS A 129 -6.47 8.98 6.85
N GLU A 130 -7.08 9.82 7.69
CA GLU A 130 -6.89 11.27 7.69
C GLU A 130 -5.47 11.71 8.04
N LYS A 131 -4.67 10.84 8.68
CA LYS A 131 -3.26 11.09 8.97
C LYS A 131 -2.32 10.73 7.80
N TYR A 132 -2.86 10.44 6.62
CA TYR A 132 -2.05 10.14 5.45
C TYR A 132 -1.10 11.30 5.15
N ASP A 133 0.18 10.97 4.99
CA ASP A 133 1.23 11.89 4.57
C ASP A 133 2.17 11.11 3.63
N PRO A 134 2.36 11.53 2.37
CA PRO A 134 3.11 10.75 1.39
C PRO A 134 4.56 10.53 1.81
N ILE A 135 5.14 9.41 1.39
CA ILE A 135 6.59 9.16 1.53
C ILE A 135 7.35 10.24 0.73
N CYS A 136 8.14 11.04 1.43
CA CYS A 136 9.02 12.06 0.86
C CYS A 136 10.39 11.93 1.55
N GLY A 137 11.42 11.56 0.77
CA GLY A 137 12.69 10.97 1.22
C GLY A 137 13.56 11.76 2.22
N GLU A 138 13.15 12.94 2.65
CA GLU A 138 13.95 13.81 3.54
C GLU A 138 13.42 13.91 4.98
N LYS A 139 12.18 13.49 5.28
CA LYS A 139 11.50 13.84 6.55
C LYS A 139 11.32 12.71 7.56
N SER A 140 11.44 11.45 7.15
CA SER A 140 11.37 10.28 8.03
C SER A 140 11.89 9.03 7.34
N TYR A 141 12.47 8.13 8.12
CA TYR A 141 12.78 6.79 7.64
C TYR A 141 11.48 5.98 7.52
N THR A 142 11.35 5.22 6.44
CA THR A 142 10.29 4.22 6.28
C THR A 142 10.88 2.89 5.86
N TYR A 143 10.31 1.79 6.38
CA TYR A 143 10.65 0.42 5.97
C TYR A 143 9.67 0.00 4.88
N ASN A 144 9.66 0.79 3.82
CA ASN A 144 8.76 0.70 2.68
C ASN A 144 9.47 1.40 1.51
N ASP A 145 9.69 0.68 0.43
CA ASP A 145 10.45 1.11 -0.74
C ASP A 145 9.53 1.61 -1.88
N TRP A 146 8.39 2.19 -1.50
CA TRP A 146 7.48 2.94 -2.38
C TRP A 146 8.23 3.97 -3.23
#